data_AF-A0A924FXR6-F1
#
_entry.id   AF-A0A924FXR6-F1
#
_cell.length_a   1.000
_cell.length_b   1.000
_cell.length_c   1.000
_cell.angle_alpha   90.00
_cell.angle_beta   90.00
_cell.angle_gamma   90.00
#
_symmetry.space_group_name_H-M   'P 1'
#
loop_
_entity.id
_entity.type
_entity.pdbx_description
1 polymer ?
#
loop_
_entity_poly.entity_id
_entity_poly.type
_entity_poly.pdbx_seq_one_letter_code
_entity_poly.pdbx_strand_id
1 'polypeptide(L)'
;MTRPGFLRDVVAAVAMLVFLVALPFIFTKPSLRDFMIYVMAYGLLAMSLNLLVGLTGLVSFGHAAFFASGAYMFGLLMQSGRVSIPVAMLATVLGTAGLALVIGAICVRLKEIYFSFITLAFQMFVHSIILTWVSL
;
A
#
# COMPACT_ATOMS: atom_id res chain seq x y z
N MET A 1 -24.15 20.27 8.62
CA MET A 1 -22.97 21.15 8.42
C MET A 1 -22.31 20.79 7.09
N THR A 2 -22.82 21.28 5.95
CA THR A 2 -22.15 21.15 4.64
C THR A 2 -21.24 22.37 4.47
N ARG A 3 -19.92 22.14 4.43
CA ARG A 3 -18.95 23.22 4.18
C ARG A 3 -19.22 23.80 2.77
N PRO A 4 -19.34 25.13 2.60
CA PRO A 4 -19.40 25.74 1.28
C PRO A 4 -18.09 25.40 0.55
N GLY A 5 -18.16 24.50 -0.43
CA GLY A 5 -16.98 23.93 -1.11
C GLY A 5 -17.09 22.43 -1.42
N PHE A 6 -17.94 21.68 -0.73
CA PHE A 6 -18.03 20.22 -0.88
C PHE A 6 -18.27 19.76 -2.33
N LEU A 7 -19.18 20.42 -3.07
CA LEU A 7 -19.44 20.06 -4.46
C LEU A 7 -18.22 20.32 -5.37
N ARG A 8 -17.46 21.40 -5.11
CA ARG A 8 -16.24 21.72 -5.85
C ARG A 8 -15.15 20.68 -5.60
N ASP A 9 -15.00 20.26 -4.35
CA ASP A 9 -14.00 19.26 -3.95
C ASP A 9 -14.34 17.88 -4.54
N VAL A 10 -15.63 17.50 -4.55
CA VAL A 10 -16.09 16.27 -5.20
C VAL A 10 -15.85 16.32 -6.71
N VAL A 11 -16.19 17.41 -7.38
CA VAL A 11 -15.93 17.58 -8.82
C VAL A 11 -14.44 17.50 -9.13
N ALA A 12 -13.60 18.16 -8.32
CA ALA A 12 -12.15 18.10 -8.48
C ALA A 12 -11.60 16.67 -8.29
N ALA A 13 -12.06 15.96 -7.26
CA ALA A 13 -11.65 14.58 -6.99
C ALA A 13 -12.07 13.62 -8.12
N VAL A 14 -13.31 13.75 -8.61
CA VAL A 14 -13.81 12.94 -9.73
C VAL A 14 -13.04 13.25 -11.02
N ALA A 15 -12.79 14.53 -11.32
CA ALA A 15 -12.01 14.92 -12.48
C ALA A 15 -10.58 14.36 -12.42
N MET A 16 -9.94 14.42 -11.25
CA MET A 16 -8.61 13.86 -11.03
C MET A 16 -8.60 12.33 -11.17
N LEU A 17 -9.63 11.65 -10.65
CA LEU A 17 -9.78 10.19 -10.79
C LEU A 17 -9.93 9.80 -12.27
N VAL A 18 -10.80 10.48 -13.01
CA VAL A 18 -11.03 10.23 -14.44
C VAL A 18 -9.75 10.45 -15.23
N PHE A 19 -9.01 11.53 -14.94
CA PHE A 19 -7.71 11.78 -15.53
C PHE A 19 -6.73 10.64 -15.26
N LEU A 20 -6.64 10.17 -14.00
CA LEU A 20 -5.74 9.08 -13.62
C LEU A 20 -6.09 7.75 -14.30
N VAL A 21 -7.39 7.45 -14.43
CA VAL A 21 -7.88 6.24 -15.12
C VAL A 21 -7.64 6.31 -16.63
N ALA A 22 -7.67 7.51 -17.21
CA ALA A 22 -7.42 7.71 -18.65
C ALA A 22 -5.94 7.53 -19.03
N LEU A 23 -4.99 7.83 -18.13
CA LEU A 23 -3.54 7.75 -18.38
C LEU A 23 -3.06 6.45 -19.04
N PRO A 24 -3.39 5.23 -18.55
CA PRO A 24 -2.93 3.98 -19.15
C PRO A 24 -3.45 3.76 -20.58
N PHE A 25 -4.57 4.39 -20.96
CA PHE A 25 -5.14 4.27 -22.31
C PHE A 25 -4.48 5.24 -23.30
N ILE A 26 -3.99 6.39 -22.82
CA ILE A 26 -3.27 7.39 -23.63
C ILE A 26 -1.84 6.91 -23.91
N PHE A 27 -1.18 6.32 -22.91
CA PHE A 27 0.19 5.84 -23.02
C PHE A 27 0.23 4.34 -23.35
N THR A 28 0.27 4.04 -24.64
CA THR A 28 0.27 2.67 -25.20
C THR A 28 1.66 2.02 -25.29
N LYS A 29 2.75 2.80 -25.18
CA LYS A 29 4.11 2.24 -25.18
C LYS A 29 4.33 1.40 -23.90
N PRO A 30 4.75 0.12 -24.00
CA PRO A 30 4.92 -0.75 -22.84
C PRO A 30 5.82 -0.17 -21.75
N SER A 31 6.98 0.37 -22.12
CA SER A 31 7.93 0.99 -21.17
C SER A 31 7.34 2.17 -20.41
N LEU A 32 6.55 3.01 -21.08
CA LEU A 32 5.91 4.16 -20.45
C LEU A 32 4.74 3.74 -19.56
N ARG A 33 4.02 2.69 -19.94
CA ARG A 33 2.96 2.10 -19.12
C ARG A 33 3.52 1.50 -17.84
N ASP A 34 4.62 0.74 -17.91
CA ASP A 34 5.26 0.17 -16.72
C ASP A 34 5.76 1.28 -15.79
N PHE A 35 6.40 2.31 -16.34
CA PHE A 35 6.81 3.48 -15.58
C PHE A 35 5.62 4.15 -14.86
N MET A 36 4.50 4.34 -15.56
CA MET A 36 3.27 4.89 -14.96
C MET A 36 2.73 4.01 -13.82
N ILE A 37 2.75 2.67 -13.99
CA ILE A 37 2.33 1.73 -12.94
C ILE A 37 3.20 1.89 -11.70
N TYR A 38 4.52 1.98 -11.85
CA TYR A 38 5.43 2.23 -10.72
C TYR A 38 5.14 3.57 -10.05
N VAL A 39 5.01 4.65 -10.81
CA VAL A 39 4.71 5.99 -10.27
C VAL A 39 3.40 5.97 -9.49
N MET A 40 2.35 5.34 -10.01
CA MET A 40 1.07 5.22 -9.31
C MET A 40 1.18 4.36 -8.05
N ALA A 41 1.91 3.26 -8.09
CA ALA A 41 2.12 2.39 -6.93
C ALA A 41 2.90 3.11 -5.81
N TYR A 42 3.99 3.80 -6.14
CA TYR A 42 4.74 4.60 -5.16
C TYR A 42 3.95 5.83 -4.68
N GLY A 43 3.14 6.45 -5.54
CA GLY A 43 2.23 7.52 -5.15
C GLY A 43 1.19 7.04 -4.15
N LEU A 44 0.62 5.85 -4.35
CA LEU A 44 -0.32 5.24 -3.41
C LEU A 44 0.35 4.91 -2.07
N LEU A 45 1.60 4.43 -2.09
CA LEU A 45 2.40 4.20 -0.88
C LEU A 45 2.71 5.51 -0.13
N ALA A 46 3.05 6.58 -0.85
CA ALA A 46 3.28 7.89 -0.24
C ALA A 46 1.99 8.46 0.37
N MET A 47 0.85 8.30 -0.32
CA MET A 47 -0.46 8.71 0.20
C MET A 47 -0.85 7.93 1.45
N SER A 48 -0.62 6.60 1.51
CA SER A 48 -0.95 5.82 2.71
C SER A 48 -0.13 6.25 3.92
N LEU A 49 1.16 6.54 3.73
CA LEU A 49 2.01 7.12 4.78
C LEU A 49 1.51 8.51 5.19
N ASN A 50 1.15 9.36 4.22
CA ASN A 50 0.62 10.69 4.50
C ASN A 50 -0.72 10.62 5.24
N LEU A 51 -1.58 9.64 4.98
CA LEU A 51 -2.81 9.44 5.75
C LEU A 51 -2.51 9.14 7.22
N LEU A 52 -1.50 8.31 7.49
CA LEU A 52 -1.10 8.01 8.85
C LEU A 52 -0.47 9.26 9.52
N VAL A 53 0.57 9.82 8.92
CA VAL A 53 1.34 10.94 9.47
C VAL A 53 0.47 12.21 9.56
N GLY A 54 -0.25 12.53 8.49
CA GLY A 54 -1.03 13.75 8.38
C GLY A 54 -2.28 13.76 9.25
N LEU A 55 -2.88 12.60 9.56
CA LEU A 55 -4.06 12.52 10.44
C LEU A 55 -3.71 12.25 11.89
N THR A 56 -2.67 11.47 12.17
CA THR A 56 -2.34 11.03 13.55
C THR A 56 -1.12 11.72 14.15
N GLY A 57 -0.28 12.36 13.34
CA GLY A 57 1.03 12.88 13.74
C GLY A 57 2.10 11.82 13.96
N LEU A 58 1.77 10.53 13.84
CA LEU A 58 2.70 9.42 14.06
C LEU A 58 3.45 9.06 12.78
N VAL A 59 4.78 9.08 12.84
CA VAL A 59 5.64 8.63 11.74
C VAL A 59 5.84 7.12 11.81
N SER A 60 5.48 6.40 10.74
CA SER A 60 5.71 4.96 10.65
C SER A 60 6.87 4.66 9.72
N PHE A 61 7.91 4.03 10.24
CA PHE A 61 8.99 3.45 9.45
C PHE A 61 8.72 2.01 9.02
N GLY A 62 7.49 1.54 9.20
CA GLY A 62 7.07 0.17 8.87
C GLY A 62 6.40 -0.02 7.51
N HIS A 63 6.14 1.06 6.77
CA HIS A 63 5.28 1.01 5.57
C HIS A 63 5.84 0.13 4.44
N ALA A 64 7.16 0.02 4.31
CA ALA A 64 7.74 -0.84 3.29
C ALA A 64 7.48 -2.33 3.59
N ALA A 65 7.30 -2.71 4.86
CA ALA A 65 6.94 -4.07 5.24
C ALA A 65 5.61 -4.50 4.63
N PHE A 66 4.58 -3.65 4.73
CA PHE A 66 3.24 -3.93 4.20
C PHE A 66 3.22 -3.92 2.67
N PHE A 67 3.96 -2.98 2.07
CA PHE A 67 4.13 -2.93 0.62
C PHE A 67 4.81 -4.19 0.07
N ALA A 68 5.91 -4.61 0.70
CA ALA A 68 6.65 -5.81 0.34
C ALA A 68 5.83 -7.09 0.57
N SER A 69 5.13 -7.21 1.71
CA SER A 69 4.32 -8.39 2.00
C SER A 69 3.19 -8.57 0.98
N GLY A 70 2.54 -7.47 0.55
CA GLY A 70 1.52 -7.52 -0.49
C GLY A 70 2.08 -7.97 -1.83
N ALA A 71 3.19 -7.35 -2.28
CA ALA A 71 3.86 -7.72 -3.52
C ALA A 71 4.33 -9.20 -3.51
N TYR A 72 4.93 -9.64 -2.41
CA TYR A 72 5.43 -11.00 -2.26
C TYR A 72 4.30 -12.03 -2.23
N MET A 73 3.24 -11.81 -1.45
CA MET A 73 2.10 -12.71 -1.38
C MET A 73 1.39 -12.85 -2.74
N PHE A 74 1.21 -11.75 -3.48
CA PHE A 74 0.65 -11.81 -4.83
C PHE A 74 1.57 -12.60 -5.77
N GLY A 75 2.88 -12.34 -5.72
CA GLY A 75 3.88 -13.06 -6.50
C GLY A 75 3.83 -14.58 -6.27
N LEU A 76 3.76 -15.01 -5.01
CA LEU A 76 3.63 -16.43 -4.64
C LEU A 76 2.35 -17.06 -5.19
N LEU A 77 1.20 -16.37 -5.08
CA LEU A 77 -0.06 -16.87 -5.62
C LEU A 77 -0.01 -17.03 -7.14
N MET A 78 0.59 -16.06 -7.85
CA MET A 78 0.76 -16.13 -9.29
C MET A 78 1.77 -17.21 -9.71
N GLN A 79 2.82 -17.43 -8.93
CA GLN A 79 3.78 -18.50 -9.16
C GLN A 79 3.16 -19.89 -9.01
N SER A 80 2.21 -20.05 -8.09
CA SER A 80 1.52 -21.34 -7.89
C SER A 80 0.69 -21.78 -9.10
N GLY A 81 0.24 -20.84 -9.95
CA GLY A 81 -0.62 -21.09 -11.11
C GLY A 81 -2.04 -21.59 -10.78
N ARG A 82 -2.41 -21.71 -9.50
CA ARG A 82 -3.68 -22.33 -9.07
C ARG A 82 -4.84 -21.35 -8.91
N VAL A 83 -4.56 -20.05 -8.90
CA VAL A 83 -5.50 -19.01 -8.50
C VAL A 83 -5.64 -17.97 -9.61
N SER A 84 -6.86 -17.55 -9.91
CA SER A 84 -7.11 -16.49 -10.89
C SER A 84 -6.65 -15.12 -10.35
N ILE A 85 -6.31 -14.19 -11.26
CA ILE A 85 -5.81 -12.86 -10.89
C ILE A 85 -6.74 -12.13 -9.91
N PRO A 86 -8.08 -12.06 -10.11
CA PRO A 86 -8.94 -11.33 -9.19
C PRO A 86 -8.98 -11.95 -7.78
N VAL A 87 -8.95 -13.28 -7.70
CA VAL A 87 -8.94 -13.99 -6.42
C VAL A 87 -7.60 -13.78 -5.72
N ALA A 88 -6.49 -13.80 -6.45
CA ALA A 88 -5.18 -13.51 -5.89
C ALA A 88 -5.07 -12.07 -5.39
N MET A 89 -5.58 -11.09 -6.13
CA MET A 89 -5.65 -9.69 -5.68
C MET A 89 -6.41 -9.57 -4.37
N LEU A 90 -7.62 -10.17 -4.29
CA LEU A 90 -8.45 -10.09 -3.09
C LEU A 90 -7.80 -10.81 -1.90
N ALA A 91 -7.21 -11.99 -2.12
CA ALA A 91 -6.48 -12.73 -1.10
C ALA A 91 -5.27 -11.95 -0.56
N THR A 92 -4.51 -11.30 -1.45
CA THR A 92 -3.37 -10.44 -1.07
C THR A 92 -3.80 -9.24 -0.25
N VAL A 93 -4.89 -8.55 -0.66
CA VAL A 93 -5.43 -7.40 0.08
C VAL A 93 -5.86 -7.82 1.48
N LEU A 94 -6.61 -8.91 1.60
CA LEU A 94 -7.06 -9.43 2.89
C LEU A 94 -5.89 -9.90 3.77
N GLY A 95 -4.92 -10.61 3.18
CA GLY A 95 -3.74 -11.10 3.90
C GLY A 95 -2.87 -9.96 4.44
N THR A 96 -2.60 -8.95 3.61
CA THR A 96 -1.82 -7.78 4.01
C THR A 96 -2.58 -6.92 5.02
N ALA A 97 -3.90 -6.77 4.87
CA ALA A 97 -4.73 -6.09 5.85
C ALA A 97 -4.73 -6.82 7.20
N GLY A 98 -4.77 -8.15 7.20
CA GLY A 98 -4.63 -8.96 8.42
C GLY A 98 -3.29 -8.74 9.11
N LEU A 99 -2.18 -8.76 8.36
CA LEU A 99 -0.85 -8.45 8.88
C LEU A 99 -0.79 -7.03 9.47
N ALA A 100 -1.31 -6.05 8.74
CA ALA A 100 -1.38 -4.66 9.18
C ALA A 100 -2.24 -4.46 10.44
N LEU A 101 -3.34 -5.21 10.57
CA LEU A 101 -4.19 -5.19 11.75
C LEU A 101 -3.45 -5.71 12.98
N VAL A 102 -2.77 -6.87 12.85
CA VAL A 102 -2.00 -7.46 13.96
C VAL A 102 -0.88 -6.53 14.41
N ILE A 103 -0.06 -6.05 13.47
CA ILE A 103 1.05 -5.15 13.79
C ILE A 103 0.52 -3.81 14.32
N GLY A 104 -0.50 -3.24 13.69
CA GLY A 104 -1.13 -1.98 14.08
C GLY A 104 -1.74 -2.03 15.48
N ALA A 105 -2.41 -3.11 15.84
CA ALA A 105 -3.01 -3.30 17.17
C ALA A 105 -1.99 -3.23 18.32
N ILE A 106 -0.74 -3.62 18.04
CA ILE A 106 0.38 -3.52 18.98
C ILE A 106 0.96 -2.10 18.95
N CYS A 107 1.27 -1.59 17.76
CA CYS A 107 2.02 -0.34 17.59
C CYS A 107 1.23 0.89 18.08
N VAL A 108 -0.08 0.97 17.80
CA VAL A 108 -0.92 2.15 18.12
C VAL A 108 -1.01 2.44 19.63
N ARG A 109 -0.66 1.47 20.49
CA ARG A 109 -0.62 1.66 21.95
C ARG A 109 0.61 2.43 22.45
N LEU A 110 1.56 2.74 21.57
CA LEU A 110 2.84 3.37 21.89
C LEU A 110 2.84 4.86 21.59
N LYS A 111 3.72 5.60 22.27
CA LYS A 111 3.91 7.04 22.07
C LYS A 111 4.90 7.30 20.93
N GLU A 112 4.58 8.26 20.06
CA GLU A 112 5.39 8.84 18.94
C GLU A 112 6.71 8.13 18.61
N ILE A 113 7.76 8.38 19.39
CA ILE A 113 9.11 7.86 19.15
C ILE A 113 9.12 6.32 19.20
N TYR A 114 8.48 5.74 20.21
CA TYR A 114 8.35 4.28 20.37
C TYR A 114 7.53 3.65 19.25
N PHE A 115 6.49 4.33 18.75
CA PHE A 115 5.73 3.88 17.60
C PHE A 115 6.63 3.77 16.36
N SER A 116 7.45 4.79 16.11
CA SER A 116 8.38 4.83 14.98
C SER A 116 9.41 3.68 15.05
N PHE A 117 10.03 3.48 16.23
CA PHE A 117 11.02 2.41 16.42
C PHE A 117 10.42 1.00 16.32
N ILE A 118 9.25 0.76 16.90
CA ILE A 118 8.66 -0.58 16.82
C ILE A 118 8.22 -0.91 15.39
N THR A 119 7.70 0.07 14.65
CA THR A 119 7.30 -0.15 13.24
C THR A 119 8.52 -0.44 12.36
N LEU A 120 9.68 0.17 12.65
CA LEU A 120 10.96 -0.18 12.02
C LEU A 120 11.39 -1.61 12.37
N ALA A 121 11.26 -2.02 13.63
CA ALA A 121 11.60 -3.38 14.06
C ALA A 121 10.74 -4.43 13.34
N PHE A 122 9.43 -4.20 13.24
CA PHE A 122 8.54 -5.07 12.47
C PHE A 122 8.90 -5.11 10.98
N GLN A 123 9.34 -3.99 10.41
CA GLN A 123 9.81 -3.97 9.03
C GLN A 123 11.03 -4.84 8.81
N MET A 124 12.01 -4.77 9.71
CA MET A 124 13.20 -5.62 9.63
C MET A 124 12.86 -7.10 9.85
N PHE A 125 11.88 -7.39 10.71
CA PHE A 125 11.38 -8.74 10.90
C PHE A 125 10.75 -9.31 9.61
N VAL A 126 9.84 -8.57 8.97
CA VAL A 126 9.23 -9.00 7.69
C VAL A 126 10.28 -9.13 6.58
N HIS A 127 11.21 -8.18 6.51
CA HIS A 127 12.33 -8.24 5.57
C HIS A 127 13.16 -9.52 5.76
N SER A 128 13.52 -9.86 6.99
CA SER A 128 14.25 -11.09 7.30
C SER A 128 13.46 -12.35 6.92
N ILE A 129 12.15 -12.37 7.18
CA ILE A 129 11.31 -13.51 6.77
C ILE A 129 11.38 -13.70 5.26
N ILE A 130 11.17 -12.64 4.48
CA ILE A 130 11.15 -12.72 3.01
C ILE A 130 12.49 -13.21 2.46
N LEU A 131 13.62 -12.77 3.03
CA LEU A 131 14.95 -13.15 2.53
C LEU A 131 15.43 -14.53 3.01
N THR A 132 15.11 -14.93 4.24
CA THR A 132 15.58 -16.20 4.81
C THR A 132 14.74 -17.38 4.37
N TRP A 133 13.59 -17.15 3.74
CA TRP A 133 12.71 -18.24 3.33
C TRP A 133 13.30 -19.03 2.15
N VAL A 134 13.83 -20.22 2.46
CA VAL A 134 14.56 -21.08 1.51
C VAL A 134 13.65 -22.11 0.82
N SER A 135 12.52 -22.48 1.45
CA SER A 135 11.65 -23.53 0.91
C SER A 135 10.54 -22.96 0.05
N LEU A 136 10.59 -23.22 -1.26
CA LEU A 136 9.46 -23.07 -2.19
C LEU A 136 9.38 -24.24 -3.17
#